data_AF-F4CQH2-F1
#
_entry.id   AF-F4CQH2-F1
#
_cell.length_a   1.000
_cell.length_b   1.000
_cell.length_c   1.000
_cell.angle_alpha   90.00
_cell.angle_beta   90.00
_cell.angle_gamma   90.00
#
_symmetry.space_group_name_H-M   'P 1'
#
loop_
_entity.id
_entity.type
_entity.pdbx_description
1 polymer ?
#
loop_
_entity_poly.entity_id
_entity_poly.type
_entity_poly.pdbx_seq_one_letter_code
_entity_poly.pdbx_strand_id
1 'polypeptide(L)' 'MTAPDPRCSFCGRGADEVHRLVVGVDAAICDECIRTASQAVEEADEQP' A
#
# COMPACT_ATOMS: atom_id res chain seq x y z
N MET A 1 20.09 7.58 16.28
CA MET A 1 18.72 7.03 16.36
C MET A 1 18.27 6.86 14.92
N THR A 2 18.18 5.63 14.42
CA THR A 2 17.87 5.37 13.01
C THR A 2 16.40 5.68 12.75
N ALA A 3 16.08 6.40 11.67
CA ALA A 3 14.70 6.64 11.27
C ALA A 3 14.02 5.30 10.97
N PRO A 4 12.75 5.10 11.33
CA PRO A 4 12.03 3.87 11.04
C PRO A 4 11.95 3.65 9.53
N ASP A 5 12.33 2.45 9.07
CA ASP A 5 12.18 2.09 7.67
C ASP A 5 10.70 2.15 7.27
N PRO A 6 10.35 2.81 6.17
CA PRO A 6 8.97 2.90 5.74
C PRO A 6 8.46 1.50 5.39
N ARG A 7 7.34 1.12 6.00
CA ARG A 7 6.68 -0.18 5.78
C ARG A 7 5.25 0.04 5.37
N CYS A 8 4.74 -0.81 4.49
CA CYS A 8 3.35 -0.75 4.07
C CYS A 8 2.42 -0.96 5.28
N SER A 9 1.49 -0.04 5.50
CA SER A 9 0.50 -0.08 6.58
C SER A 9 -0.52 -1.22 6.42
N PHE A 10 -0.63 -1.80 5.22
CA PHE A 10 -1.61 -2.84 4.90
C PHE A 10 -1.01 -4.25 5.04
N CYS A 11 0.13 -4.51 4.40
CA CYS A 11 0.78 -5.83 4.41
C CYS A 11 1.99 -5.93 5.37
N GLY A 12 2.48 -4.82 5.90
CA GLY A 12 3.64 -4.78 6.81
C GLY A 12 5.01 -4.89 6.15
N ARG A 13 5.08 -5.10 4.82
CA ARG A 13 6.32 -5.28 4.07
C ARG A 13 7.13 -3.98 3.95
N GLY A 14 8.45 -4.08 4.05
CA GLY A 14 9.38 -2.98 3.84
C GLY A 14 9.61 -2.64 2.37
N ALA A 15 10.28 -1.52 2.10
CA ALA A 15 10.64 -1.10 0.74
C ALA A 15 11.52 -2.14 0.00
N ASP A 16 12.30 -2.94 0.72
CA ASP A 16 13.15 -3.99 0.16
C ASP A 16 12.37 -5.25 -0.27
N GLU A 17 11.16 -5.44 0.26
CA GLU A 17 10.33 -6.62 0.01
C GLU A 17 9.29 -6.40 -1.11
N VAL A 18 9.13 -5.17 -1.58
CA VAL A 18 8.11 -4.80 -2.56
C VAL A 18 8.74 -4.11 -3.76
N HIS A 19 8.09 -4.20 -4.92
CA HIS A 19 8.61 -3.56 -6.12
C HIS A 19 8.48 -2.04 -6.05
N ARG A 20 7.40 -1.56 -5.43
CA ARG A 20 7.18 -0.13 -5.21
C ARG A 20 6.46 0.11 -3.89
N LEU A 21 7.02 1.00 -3.07
CA LEU A 21 6.39 1.51 -1.86
C LEU A 21 6.11 3.00 -2.00
N VAL A 22 4.85 3.39 -1.86
CA VAL A 22 4.42 4.79 -1.84
C VAL A 22 4.30 5.21 -0.39
N VAL A 23 5.08 6.21 0.02
CA VAL A 23 5.08 6.75 1.39
C VAL A 23 4.47 8.15 1.35
N GLY A 24 3.32 8.31 2.01
CA GLY A 24 2.67 9.58 2.26
C GLY A 24 2.96 10.09 3.67
N VAL A 25 2.35 11.22 4.03
CA VAL A 25 2.53 11.87 5.34
C VAL A 25 1.96 11.00 6.48
N ASP A 26 0.81 10.38 6.25
CA ASP A 26 0.07 9.60 7.26
C ASP A 26 0.08 8.09 7.03
N ALA A 27 0.45 7.61 5.85
CA ALA A 27 0.36 6.20 5.50
C ALA A 27 1.38 5.80 4.43
N ALA A 28 1.73 4.50 4.40
CA ALA A 28 2.52 3.91 3.34
C ALA A 28 1.81 2.70 2.73
N ILE A 29 1.82 2.60 1.41
CA ILE A 29 1.12 1.54 0.67
C ILE A 29 1.99 1.02 -0.47
N CYS A 30 2.07 -0.30 -0.64
CA CYS A 30 2.82 -0.93 -1.73
C CYS A 30 1.96 -1.18 -2.96
N ASP A 31 2.60 -1.47 -4.10
CA ASP A 31 1.89 -1.70 -5.37
C ASP A 31 0.92 -2.89 -5.33
N GLU A 32 1.27 -3.96 -4.62
CA GLU A 32 0.41 -5.13 -4.45
C GLU A 32 -0.89 -4.76 -3.74
N CYS A 33 -0.80 -4.06 -2.61
CA CYS A 33 -1.96 -3.59 -1.85
C CYS A 33 -2.80 -2.59 -2.66
N ILE A 34 -2.16 -1.71 -3.45
CA ILE A 34 -2.89 -0.78 -4.33
C ILE A 34 -3.74 -1.56 -5.34
N ARG A 35 -3.18 -2.60 -5.97
CA ARG A 35 -3.94 -3.40 -6.97
C ARG A 35 -5.15 -4.07 -6.33
N THR A 36 -4.96 -4.74 -5.20
CA THR A 36 -6.07 -5.41 -4.49
C THR A 36 -7.13 -4.41 -4.05
N ALA A 37 -6.72 -3.24 -3.52
CA ALA A 37 -7.65 -2.20 -3.12
C ALA A 37 -8.38 -1.59 -4.33
N SER A 38 -7.69 -1.37 -5.46
CA SER A 38 -8.28 -0.87 -6.70
C SER A 38 -9.37 -1.82 -7.19
N GLN A 39 -9.06 -3.12 -7.28
CA GLN A 39 -10.03 -4.14 -7.70
C GLN A 39 -11.29 -4.14 -6.83
N ALA A 40 -11.12 -4.13 -5.50
CA ALA A 40 -12.25 -4.09 -4.58
C ALA A 40 -13.10 -2.81 -4.71
N VAL A 41 -12.48 -1.67 -5.03
CA VAL A 41 -13.19 -0.40 -5.27
C VAL A 41 -13.90 -0.41 -6.61
N GLU A 42 -13.25 -0.90 -7.68
CA GLU A 42 -13.84 -1.06 -9.00
C GLU A 42 -15.09 -1.97 -8.94
N GLU A 43 -15.00 -3.09 -8.23
CA GLU A 43 -16.14 -4.02 -8.00
C GLU A 43 -17.28 -3.39 -7.19
N ALA A 44 -16.98 -2.42 -6.32
CA ALA A 44 -17.95 -1.71 -5.50
C ALA A 44 -18.62 -0.55 -6.24
N ASP A 45 -17.90 0.13 -7.15
CA ASP A 45 -18.42 1.24 -7.97
C ASP A 45 -19.40 0.76 -9.05
N GLU A 46 -19.24 -0.48 -9.53
CA GLU A 46 -20.13 -1.13 -10.50
C GLU A 46 -21.44 -1.70 -9.91
N GLN A 47 -21.73 -1.42 -8.65
CA GLN A 47 -23.01 -1.77 -8.01
C GLN A 47 -23.99 -0.57 -8.14
N PRO A 48 -25.02 -0.65 -9.02
CA PRO A 48 -26.07 0.36 -9.09
C PRO A 48 -27.02 0.34 -7.88
#